data_AF-A0A6A6HFR3-F1
#
_entry.id   AF-A0A6A6HFR3-F1
#
_cell.length_a   1.000
_cell.length_b   1.000
_cell.length_c   1.000
_cell.angle_alpha   90.00
_cell.angle_beta   90.00
_cell.angle_gamma   90.00
#
_symmetry.space_group_name_H-M   'P 1'
#
loop_
_entity.id
_entity.type
_entity.pdbx_description
1 polymer ?
#
loop_
_entity_poly.entity_id
_entity_poly.type
_entity_poly.pdbx_seq_one_letter_code
_entity_poly.pdbx_strand_id
1 'polypeptide(L)'
;MSPPRSSFYTPGRRVAHQNSHIYVDHCYVQHYAPSLLHSDAPASPSLASPPPVLNASLTSPPPTSLPPSTTAASPPAKPKIPILFIHGGGLTGAQWDATPDGRPSWAHRAAQAGHDVFALDGVDSGRSARAPEWAREGESEHRTAREVWARFRFGPDTEEAYARKDGWDDGVGQFGLIGGDEDAGGDGKSNAGGEAGREKREVWFENLVRGQSARRRNTDAVEARGIRDAIGMIGRCWIVAHSHGAALALLAMRMDEEQVETESELRGSTLSGTVTRIPGEGVRMRDLVEKAVLIEPPGPPPDQPLWGKQPETMKGLIVWGDYLKGHKIWDLVVKGYMRDGTAENLLLPERGIRGNSHFPMCDKNSDVVWAEIYGWLAGGQGMKHGMR
;
A
#
# COMPACT_ATOMS: atom_id res chain seq x y z
N MET A 1 -6.95 19.28 -12.92
CA MET A 1 -5.77 18.95 -13.75
C MET A 1 -5.87 17.49 -14.17
N SER A 2 -5.29 17.11 -15.30
CA SER A 2 -5.16 15.69 -15.68
C SER A 2 -4.03 15.05 -14.88
N PRO A 3 -4.17 13.78 -14.45
CA PRO A 3 -3.13 13.11 -13.68
C PRO A 3 -1.85 12.92 -14.51
N PRO A 4 -0.66 12.84 -13.87
CA PRO A 4 0.58 12.48 -14.53
C PRO A 4 0.48 11.13 -15.25
N ARG A 5 1.22 10.97 -16.36
CA ARG A 5 1.24 9.74 -17.16
C ARG A 5 2.59 9.01 -17.08
N SER A 6 3.38 9.32 -16.07
CA SER A 6 4.69 8.75 -15.80
C SER A 6 4.98 8.81 -14.31
N SER A 7 5.94 8.01 -13.85
CA SER A 7 6.48 8.15 -12.49
C SER A 7 7.09 9.54 -12.29
N PHE A 8 7.08 10.03 -11.05
CA PHE A 8 7.58 11.36 -10.73
C PHE A 8 8.09 11.45 -9.29
N TYR A 9 8.88 12.49 -9.02
CA TYR A 9 9.22 12.92 -7.67
C TYR A 9 8.31 14.08 -7.27
N THR A 10 7.85 14.11 -6.02
CA THR A 10 7.21 15.32 -5.48
C THR A 10 8.24 16.43 -5.28
N PRO A 11 7.84 17.70 -5.16
CA PRO A 11 8.78 18.82 -5.11
C PRO A 11 9.78 18.74 -3.94
N GLY A 12 9.29 18.29 -2.77
CA GLY A 12 10.06 18.28 -1.53
C GLY A 12 10.59 19.66 -1.14
N ARG A 13 11.60 19.67 -0.28
CA ARG A 13 12.25 20.88 0.21
C ARG A 13 13.68 20.98 -0.28
N ARG A 14 14.00 22.13 -0.86
CA ARG A 14 15.37 22.51 -1.25
C ARG A 14 16.12 23.04 -0.02
N VAL A 15 17.22 22.38 0.35
CA VAL A 15 18.04 22.73 1.52
C VAL A 15 19.43 23.12 1.06
N ALA A 16 19.91 24.29 1.47
CA ALA A 16 21.27 24.73 1.18
C ALA A 16 22.28 23.75 1.79
N HIS A 17 23.28 23.36 1.01
CA HIS A 17 24.33 22.45 1.46
C HIS A 17 25.63 22.76 0.71
N GLN A 18 26.70 23.03 1.47
CA GLN A 18 27.99 23.47 0.94
C GLN A 18 27.84 24.67 -0.01
N ASN A 19 28.32 24.57 -1.26
CA ASN A 19 28.24 25.63 -2.28
C ASN A 19 26.98 25.51 -3.17
N SER A 20 26.01 24.65 -2.85
CA SER A 20 24.77 24.48 -3.61
C SER A 20 23.62 24.04 -2.69
N HIS A 21 22.90 22.97 -3.04
CA HIS A 21 21.71 22.49 -2.35
C HIS A 21 21.49 20.99 -2.55
N ILE A 22 20.67 20.42 -1.68
CA ILE A 22 20.08 19.08 -1.79
C ILE A 22 18.56 19.17 -1.73
N TYR A 23 17.87 18.15 -2.22
CA TYR A 23 16.44 17.97 -2.00
C TYR A 23 16.20 16.92 -0.92
N VAL A 24 15.34 17.25 0.03
CA VAL A 24 14.82 16.34 1.06
C VAL A 24 13.29 16.40 1.02
N ASP A 25 12.62 15.55 1.79
CA ASP A 25 11.16 15.64 2.00
C ASP A 25 10.31 15.35 0.75
N HIS A 26 10.91 14.83 -0.32
CA HIS A 26 10.19 14.39 -1.51
C HIS A 26 9.83 12.91 -1.40
N CYS A 27 8.76 12.53 -2.09
CA CYS A 27 8.36 11.15 -2.35
C CYS A 27 8.70 10.81 -3.80
N TYR A 28 9.06 9.56 -4.06
CA TYR A 28 8.99 8.97 -5.38
C TYR A 28 7.61 8.31 -5.57
N VAL A 29 6.98 8.55 -6.70
CA VAL A 29 5.67 7.98 -7.03
C VAL A 29 5.80 7.19 -8.33
N GLN A 30 5.66 5.87 -8.23
CA GLN A 30 5.66 4.98 -9.39
C GLN A 30 4.30 5.00 -10.06
N HIS A 31 4.26 5.20 -11.38
CA HIS A 31 3.04 5.13 -12.17
C HIS A 31 2.92 3.77 -12.88
N TYR A 32 1.74 3.17 -12.79
CA TYR A 32 1.30 2.05 -13.60
C TYR A 32 0.19 2.53 -14.52
N ALA A 33 0.45 2.47 -15.83
CA ALA A 33 -0.55 2.81 -16.82
C ALA A 33 -1.70 1.78 -16.81
N PRO A 34 -2.93 2.21 -17.14
CA PRO A 34 -4.05 1.29 -17.36
C PRO A 34 -3.65 0.21 -18.36
N SER A 35 -3.68 -1.05 -17.93
CA SER A 35 -3.49 -2.19 -18.83
C SER A 35 -4.87 -2.68 -19.23
N LEU A 36 -5.42 -2.12 -20.31
CA LEU A 36 -6.54 -2.77 -20.98
C LEU A 36 -5.98 -4.05 -21.61
N LEU A 37 -5.99 -5.15 -20.86
CA LEU A 37 -5.81 -6.45 -21.48
C LEU A 37 -6.94 -6.61 -22.49
N HIS A 38 -6.61 -6.58 -23.79
CA HIS A 38 -7.44 -7.25 -24.78
C HIS A 38 -7.58 -8.70 -24.30
N SER A 39 -8.81 -9.18 -24.24
CA SER A 39 -9.21 -10.46 -23.63
C SER A 39 -8.65 -11.72 -24.30
N ASP A 40 -7.62 -11.63 -25.16
CA ASP A 40 -7.19 -12.71 -26.05
C ASP A 40 -5.67 -12.97 -25.99
N ALA A 41 -5.11 -13.20 -24.80
CA ALA A 41 -3.79 -13.82 -24.68
C ALA A 41 -3.94 -15.24 -24.08
N PRO A 42 -3.63 -16.32 -24.82
CA PRO A 42 -3.67 -17.67 -24.27
C PRO A 42 -2.60 -17.83 -23.19
N ALA A 43 -2.91 -18.64 -22.18
CA ALA A 43 -2.02 -18.96 -21.07
C ALA A 43 -0.60 -19.34 -21.56
N SER A 44 0.41 -18.71 -20.95
CA SER A 44 1.82 -19.00 -21.23
C SER A 44 2.13 -20.50 -21.05
N PRO A 45 2.85 -21.15 -21.97
CA PRO A 45 3.29 -22.52 -21.79
C PRO A 45 4.44 -22.61 -20.79
N SER A 46 4.40 -23.71 -20.04
CA SER A 46 5.37 -24.25 -19.08
C SER A 46 6.85 -23.95 -19.37
N LEU A 47 7.59 -23.60 -18.31
CA LEU A 47 9.05 -23.48 -18.25
C LEU A 47 9.74 -24.82 -18.56
N ALA A 48 10.18 -25.01 -19.80
CA ALA A 48 11.21 -25.98 -20.13
C ALA A 48 12.60 -25.38 -19.86
N SER A 49 13.50 -26.20 -19.30
CA SER A 49 14.84 -25.87 -18.81
C SER A 49 15.75 -25.15 -19.84
N PRO A 50 16.74 -24.36 -19.40
CA PRO A 50 17.62 -23.63 -20.32
C PRO A 50 18.62 -24.58 -21.02
N PRO A 51 18.88 -24.42 -22.33
CA PRO A 51 19.99 -25.10 -23.00
C PRO A 51 21.33 -24.38 -22.73
N PRO A 52 22.47 -25.07 -22.93
CA PRO A 52 23.78 -24.57 -22.54
C PRO A 52 24.29 -23.46 -23.45
N VAL A 53 25.12 -22.59 -22.88
CA VAL A 53 25.76 -21.44 -23.51
C VAL A 53 26.80 -21.90 -24.53
N LEU A 54 26.70 -21.43 -25.77
CA LEU A 54 27.77 -21.45 -26.77
C LEU A 54 27.97 -20.06 -27.35
N ASN A 55 29.19 -19.53 -27.18
CA ASN A 55 29.71 -18.34 -27.86
C ASN A 55 30.01 -18.66 -29.32
N ALA A 56 29.61 -17.79 -30.26
CA ALA A 56 30.50 -17.11 -31.23
C ALA A 56 29.75 -16.45 -32.41
N SER A 57 30.16 -15.21 -32.68
CA SER A 57 30.29 -14.53 -33.99
C SER A 57 29.07 -14.22 -34.90
N LEU A 58 28.77 -12.91 -34.92
CA LEU A 58 28.55 -11.98 -36.05
C LEU A 58 27.91 -12.43 -37.39
N THR A 59 26.98 -11.55 -37.81
CA THR A 59 26.50 -11.21 -39.17
C THR A 59 25.23 -11.87 -39.69
N SER A 60 24.12 -11.11 -39.71
CA SER A 60 23.06 -11.13 -40.73
C SER A 60 22.15 -9.89 -40.57
N PRO A 61 21.69 -9.24 -41.66
CA PRO A 61 20.85 -8.03 -41.61
C PRO A 61 19.39 -8.34 -41.21
N PRO A 62 18.61 -7.34 -40.75
CA PRO A 62 17.24 -7.57 -40.29
C PRO A 62 16.26 -7.79 -41.47
N PRO A 63 15.26 -8.67 -41.34
CA PRO A 63 14.20 -8.79 -42.34
C PRO A 63 13.20 -7.62 -42.25
N THR A 64 12.77 -7.21 -43.44
CA THR A 64 11.90 -6.09 -43.78
C THR A 64 10.43 -6.35 -43.39
N SER A 65 9.78 -5.31 -42.86
CA SER A 65 8.34 -4.97 -42.89
C SER A 65 7.30 -6.07 -42.64
N LEU A 66 6.66 -6.01 -41.46
CA LEU A 66 5.29 -6.53 -41.26
C LEU A 66 4.25 -5.52 -41.79
N PRO A 67 3.11 -5.96 -42.35
CA PRO A 67 2.06 -5.06 -42.83
C PRO A 67 1.30 -4.40 -41.66
N PRO A 68 0.72 -3.20 -41.85
CA PRO A 68 -0.02 -2.52 -40.80
C PRO A 68 -1.36 -3.21 -40.55
N SER A 69 -1.54 -3.76 -39.35
CA SER A 69 -2.85 -4.17 -38.84
C SER A 69 -3.68 -2.92 -38.51
N THR A 70 -4.56 -2.51 -39.42
CA THR A 70 -5.59 -1.52 -39.16
C THR A 70 -6.75 -2.16 -38.39
N THR A 71 -6.57 -2.37 -37.09
CA THR A 71 -7.72 -2.44 -36.17
C THR A 71 -8.07 -1.03 -35.76
N ALA A 72 -9.21 -0.54 -36.25
CA ALA A 72 -9.79 0.73 -35.82
C ALA A 72 -9.96 0.71 -34.30
N ALA A 73 -9.22 1.57 -33.60
CA ALA A 73 -9.32 1.71 -32.16
C ALA A 73 -10.72 2.23 -31.81
N SER A 74 -11.44 1.47 -30.98
CA SER A 74 -12.66 1.94 -30.31
C SER A 74 -12.40 3.29 -29.62
N PRO A 75 -13.41 4.17 -29.52
CA PRO A 75 -13.25 5.47 -28.86
C PRO A 75 -12.72 5.25 -27.42
N PRO A 76 -11.81 6.11 -26.94
CA PRO A 76 -11.21 5.93 -25.61
C PRO A 76 -12.32 5.95 -24.56
N ALA A 77 -12.42 4.88 -23.79
CA ALA A 77 -13.29 4.83 -22.63
C ALA A 77 -13.01 6.03 -21.73
N LYS A 78 -14.05 6.58 -21.08
CA LYS A 78 -13.87 7.66 -20.10
C LYS A 78 -12.81 7.24 -19.07
N PRO A 79 -11.80 8.09 -18.79
CA PRO A 79 -10.74 7.73 -17.85
C PRO A 79 -11.33 7.46 -16.47
N LYS A 80 -10.93 6.34 -15.87
CA LYS A 80 -11.31 6.02 -14.49
C LYS A 80 -10.55 6.88 -13.49
N ILE A 81 -11.09 7.00 -12.28
CA ILE A 81 -10.47 7.77 -11.20
C ILE A 81 -9.12 7.14 -10.84
N PRO A 82 -8.00 7.87 -10.85
CA PRO A 82 -6.71 7.33 -10.45
C PRO A 82 -6.69 6.82 -9.01
N ILE A 83 -5.84 5.84 -8.71
CA ILE A 83 -5.70 5.28 -7.36
C ILE A 83 -4.26 5.48 -6.86
N LEU A 84 -4.13 6.15 -5.72
CA LEU A 84 -2.88 6.31 -4.98
C LEU A 84 -2.78 5.25 -3.88
N PHE A 85 -1.79 4.38 -3.97
CA PHE A 85 -1.43 3.39 -2.98
C PHE A 85 -0.30 3.89 -2.06
N ILE A 86 -0.51 3.80 -0.75
CA ILE A 86 0.41 4.31 0.29
C ILE A 86 0.79 3.18 1.24
N HIS A 87 2.08 2.83 1.28
CA HIS A 87 2.59 1.70 2.07
C HIS A 87 2.54 1.92 3.59
N GLY A 88 2.67 0.84 4.37
CA GLY A 88 2.78 0.89 5.83
C GLY A 88 4.14 1.38 6.34
N GLY A 89 4.26 1.59 7.66
CA GLY A 89 5.49 2.12 8.26
C GLY A 89 6.62 1.08 8.26
N GLY A 90 7.78 1.43 7.68
CA GLY A 90 8.91 0.51 7.50
C GLY A 90 8.76 -0.36 6.25
N LEU A 91 8.13 0.18 5.20
CA LEU A 91 7.93 -0.45 3.90
C LEU A 91 8.19 0.58 2.80
N THR A 92 8.09 0.14 1.55
CA THR A 92 8.16 0.98 0.34
C THR A 92 6.93 0.71 -0.53
N GLY A 93 6.79 1.45 -1.63
CA GLY A 93 5.79 1.25 -2.66
C GLY A 93 5.79 -0.18 -3.23
N ALA A 94 6.90 -0.92 -3.09
CA ALA A 94 7.01 -2.33 -3.45
C ALA A 94 5.99 -3.24 -2.72
N GLN A 95 5.43 -2.80 -1.58
CA GLN A 95 4.29 -3.46 -0.93
C GLN A 95 3.11 -3.70 -1.91
N TRP A 96 3.02 -2.86 -2.95
CA TRP A 96 1.95 -2.89 -3.93
C TRP A 96 2.38 -3.48 -5.28
N ASP A 97 3.60 -4.01 -5.42
CA ASP A 97 4.10 -4.51 -6.70
C ASP A 97 3.72 -5.98 -6.89
N ALA A 98 4.19 -6.90 -6.04
CA ALA A 98 3.78 -8.30 -6.06
C ALA A 98 3.61 -8.80 -4.63
N THR A 99 2.79 -9.84 -4.43
CA THR A 99 2.76 -10.53 -3.14
C THR A 99 4.10 -11.24 -2.89
N PRO A 100 4.47 -11.58 -1.65
CA PRO A 100 5.76 -12.23 -1.38
C PRO A 100 5.93 -13.63 -2.02
N ASP A 101 4.84 -14.25 -2.48
CA ASP A 101 4.80 -15.47 -3.30
C ASP A 101 4.61 -15.22 -4.82
N GLY A 102 4.66 -13.96 -5.28
CA GLY A 102 4.66 -13.61 -6.70
C GLY A 102 3.27 -13.54 -7.37
N ARG A 103 2.16 -13.59 -6.61
CA ARG A 103 0.82 -13.36 -7.16
C ARG A 103 0.61 -11.88 -7.51
N PRO A 104 -0.34 -11.56 -8.41
CA PRO A 104 -0.69 -10.19 -8.75
C PRO A 104 -1.17 -9.39 -7.53
N SER A 105 -0.57 -8.21 -7.34
CA SER A 105 -0.95 -7.26 -6.29
C SER A 105 -2.24 -6.51 -6.59
N TRP A 106 -2.73 -5.75 -5.60
CA TRP A 106 -3.87 -4.86 -5.76
C TRP A 106 -3.62 -3.72 -6.76
N ALA A 107 -2.40 -3.19 -6.84
CA ALA A 107 -2.06 -2.16 -7.84
C ALA A 107 -2.16 -2.70 -9.27
N HIS A 108 -1.65 -3.91 -9.51
CA HIS A 108 -1.80 -4.58 -10.81
C HIS A 108 -3.27 -4.80 -11.17
N ARG A 109 -4.08 -5.27 -10.21
CA ARG A 109 -5.52 -5.47 -10.42
C ARG A 109 -6.26 -4.16 -10.68
N ALA A 110 -5.89 -3.08 -10.01
CA ALA A 110 -6.44 -1.74 -10.26
C ALA A 110 -6.07 -1.23 -11.67
N ALA A 111 -4.83 -1.43 -12.11
CA ALA A 111 -4.38 -1.06 -13.45
C ALA A 111 -5.10 -1.87 -14.54
N GLN A 112 -5.28 -3.18 -14.32
CA GLN A 112 -6.07 -4.07 -15.19
C GLN A 112 -7.55 -3.66 -15.24
N ALA A 113 -8.08 -3.13 -14.14
CA ALA A 113 -9.42 -2.56 -14.09
C ALA A 113 -9.52 -1.19 -14.79
N GLY A 114 -8.44 -0.68 -15.38
CA GLY A 114 -8.44 0.53 -16.21
C GLY A 114 -8.14 1.84 -15.47
N HIS A 115 -7.63 1.76 -14.23
CA HIS A 115 -7.23 2.94 -13.46
C HIS A 115 -5.78 3.31 -13.76
N ASP A 116 -5.47 4.61 -13.79
CA ASP A 116 -4.09 5.06 -13.54
C ASP A 116 -3.76 4.75 -12.08
N VAL A 117 -2.66 4.05 -11.84
CA VAL A 117 -2.28 3.64 -10.50
C VAL A 117 -0.95 4.26 -10.12
N PHE A 118 -0.87 4.76 -8.91
CA PHE A 118 0.29 5.41 -8.34
C PHE A 118 0.70 4.69 -7.05
N ALA A 119 1.90 4.12 -6.99
CA ALA A 119 2.45 3.53 -5.77
C ALA A 119 3.53 4.46 -5.21
N LEU A 120 3.33 4.94 -3.99
CA LEU A 120 4.20 5.93 -3.36
C LEU A 120 5.28 5.24 -2.53
N ASP A 121 6.54 5.61 -2.74
CA ASP A 121 7.63 5.48 -1.78
C ASP A 121 7.61 6.72 -0.88
N GLY A 122 7.42 6.55 0.42
CA GLY A 122 7.37 7.63 1.40
C GLY A 122 8.69 8.39 1.51
N VAL A 123 8.64 9.56 2.16
CA VAL A 123 9.86 10.32 2.48
C VAL A 123 10.84 9.43 3.24
N ASP A 124 12.13 9.51 2.88
CA ASP A 124 13.21 8.70 3.43
C ASP A 124 13.06 7.18 3.24
N SER A 125 12.17 6.73 2.34
CA SER A 125 11.94 5.31 2.04
C SER A 125 12.11 4.98 0.55
N GLY A 126 12.63 3.79 0.26
CA GLY A 126 12.73 3.27 -1.11
C GLY A 126 13.54 4.17 -2.05
N ARG A 127 12.90 4.60 -3.13
CA ARG A 127 13.50 5.46 -4.17
C ARG A 127 13.43 6.96 -3.83
N SER A 128 12.76 7.32 -2.74
CA SER A 128 12.79 8.67 -2.16
C SER A 128 14.13 8.87 -1.44
N ALA A 129 14.84 9.95 -1.75
CA ALA A 129 16.16 10.14 -1.17
C ALA A 129 16.08 10.23 0.36
N ARG A 130 16.95 9.49 1.03
CA ARG A 130 17.09 9.55 2.48
C ARG A 130 17.74 10.88 2.87
N ALA A 131 17.07 11.65 3.71
CA ALA A 131 17.63 12.88 4.24
C ALA A 131 18.91 12.61 5.05
N PRO A 132 19.93 13.48 4.96
CA PRO A 132 21.09 13.44 5.84
C PRO A 132 20.66 13.55 7.31
N GLU A 133 21.43 12.95 8.22
CA GLU A 133 21.10 12.92 9.65
C GLU A 133 20.95 14.33 10.26
N TRP A 134 21.76 15.29 9.82
CA TRP A 134 21.66 16.68 10.29
C TRP A 134 20.40 17.41 9.79
N ALA A 135 19.78 16.93 8.72
CA ALA A 135 18.59 17.55 8.12
C ALA A 135 17.29 17.03 8.73
N ARG A 136 17.37 16.06 9.65
CA ARG A 136 16.24 15.26 10.08
C ARG A 136 16.37 14.81 11.54
N GLU A 137 15.38 15.18 12.34
CA GLU A 137 15.22 14.66 13.70
C GLU A 137 14.60 13.27 13.71
N GLY A 138 14.86 12.51 14.78
CA GLY A 138 14.25 11.21 15.04
C GLY A 138 15.16 10.03 14.70
N GLU A 139 15.06 8.96 15.48
CA GLU A 139 15.89 7.76 15.30
C GLU A 139 15.32 6.81 14.25
N SER A 140 16.20 6.03 13.64
CA SER A 140 15.80 4.94 12.75
C SER A 140 15.33 3.73 13.57
N GLU A 141 14.05 3.36 13.41
CA GLU A 141 13.48 2.14 13.92
C GLU A 141 13.72 1.01 12.91
N HIS A 142 14.35 -0.07 13.38
CA HIS A 142 14.41 -1.36 12.70
C HIS A 142 13.53 -2.35 13.44
N ARG A 143 12.94 -3.30 12.73
CA ARG A 143 12.17 -4.39 13.35
C ARG A 143 12.84 -5.72 13.09
N THR A 144 12.89 -6.53 14.12
CA THR A 144 13.25 -7.93 14.01
C THR A 144 12.13 -8.71 13.34
N ALA A 145 12.47 -9.81 12.68
CA ALA A 145 11.48 -10.74 12.13
C ALA A 145 10.51 -11.26 13.20
N ARG A 146 10.97 -11.42 14.46
CA ARG A 146 10.12 -11.80 15.59
C ARG A 146 9.08 -10.73 15.94
N GLU A 147 9.45 -9.46 15.89
CA GLU A 147 8.51 -8.35 16.09
C GLU A 147 7.51 -8.24 14.94
N VAL A 148 7.96 -8.45 13.69
CA VAL A 148 7.08 -8.53 12.50
C VAL A 148 6.05 -9.64 12.71
N TRP A 149 6.49 -10.84 13.11
CA TRP A 149 5.61 -11.99 13.40
C TRP A 149 4.51 -11.64 14.41
N ALA A 150 4.91 -11.17 15.58
CA ALA A 150 4.01 -10.89 16.69
C ALA A 150 3.08 -9.71 16.40
N ARG A 151 3.65 -8.57 15.97
CA ARG A 151 2.90 -7.33 15.77
C ARG A 151 1.90 -7.43 14.64
N PHE A 152 2.21 -8.18 13.59
CA PHE A 152 1.39 -8.28 12.38
C PHE A 152 0.54 -9.55 12.32
N ARG A 153 0.42 -10.23 13.47
CA ARG A 153 -0.53 -11.31 13.74
C ARG A 153 -0.34 -12.51 12.80
N PHE A 154 0.92 -12.87 12.54
CA PHE A 154 1.28 -14.05 11.73
C PHE A 154 1.20 -15.38 12.49
N GLY A 155 0.85 -15.34 13.77
CA GLY A 155 0.60 -16.51 14.58
C GLY A 155 0.66 -16.16 16.07
N PRO A 156 0.55 -17.17 16.95
CA PRO A 156 0.77 -16.98 18.37
C PRO A 156 2.14 -16.35 18.66
N ASP A 157 2.18 -15.47 19.67
CA ASP A 157 3.40 -14.81 20.14
C ASP A 157 4.21 -15.74 21.07
N THR A 158 4.60 -16.90 20.55
CA THR A 158 5.43 -17.90 21.26
C THR A 158 6.68 -18.22 20.45
N GLU A 159 7.76 -18.61 21.13
CA GLU A 159 9.01 -19.00 20.47
C GLU A 159 8.80 -20.21 19.56
N GLU A 160 7.99 -21.17 20.00
CA GLU A 160 7.68 -22.38 19.23
C GLU A 160 6.92 -22.05 17.94
N ALA A 161 5.88 -21.21 18.02
CA ALA A 161 5.10 -20.82 16.84
C ALA A 161 5.95 -20.02 15.85
N TYR A 162 6.75 -19.08 16.34
CA TYR A 162 7.66 -18.31 15.49
C TYR A 162 8.74 -19.19 14.84
N ALA A 163 9.37 -20.08 15.61
CA ALA A 163 10.44 -20.95 15.12
C ALA A 163 9.95 -21.93 14.05
N ARG A 164 8.69 -22.35 14.12
CA ARG A 164 8.08 -23.25 13.13
C ARG A 164 7.31 -22.53 12.02
N LYS A 165 7.13 -21.21 12.15
CA LYS A 165 6.22 -20.41 11.30
C LYS A 165 4.83 -21.04 11.26
N ASP A 166 4.36 -21.43 12.45
CA ASP A 166 3.01 -21.98 12.65
C ASP A 166 2.07 -20.81 12.96
N GLY A 167 1.18 -20.52 12.01
CA GLY A 167 0.11 -19.54 12.21
C GLY A 167 -0.90 -19.99 13.25
N TRP A 168 -2.05 -19.31 13.28
CA TRP A 168 -3.15 -19.69 14.17
C TRP A 168 -3.73 -21.06 13.80
N ASP A 169 -3.98 -21.90 14.80
CA ASP A 169 -4.52 -23.27 14.66
C ASP A 169 -5.99 -23.32 15.09
N ASP A 170 -6.88 -22.68 14.30
CA ASP A 170 -8.32 -22.58 14.59
C ASP A 170 -9.22 -23.24 13.53
N GLY A 171 -8.66 -24.13 12.70
CA GLY A 171 -9.40 -24.85 11.64
C GLY A 171 -9.89 -23.98 10.48
N VAL A 172 -9.75 -22.65 10.62
CA VAL A 172 -9.76 -21.65 9.54
C VAL A 172 -8.33 -21.18 9.26
N GLY A 173 -7.49 -21.24 10.29
CA GLY A 173 -6.09 -20.88 10.38
C GLY A 173 -5.73 -19.53 9.78
N GLN A 174 -4.48 -19.12 9.95
CA GLN A 174 -3.83 -18.60 8.76
C GLN A 174 -3.65 -19.78 7.80
N PHE A 175 -4.73 -20.19 7.12
CA PHE A 175 -4.67 -21.27 6.14
C PHE A 175 -3.62 -20.90 5.09
N GLY A 176 -2.48 -21.57 5.20
CA GLY A 176 -1.36 -21.50 4.28
C GLY A 176 -1.01 -20.08 3.90
N LEU A 177 -0.50 -19.27 4.83
CA LEU A 177 -0.02 -17.95 4.47
C LEU A 177 1.09 -17.97 3.43
N ILE A 178 1.60 -19.16 3.10
CA ILE A 178 2.74 -19.28 2.26
C ILE A 178 2.75 -20.62 1.51
N GLY A 179 2.46 -20.51 0.22
CA GLY A 179 2.87 -21.45 -0.81
C GLY A 179 2.23 -22.84 -0.75
N GLY A 180 1.71 -23.24 -1.91
CA GLY A 180 1.50 -24.64 -2.26
C GLY A 180 0.05 -25.06 -2.18
N ASP A 181 -0.46 -25.47 -3.33
CA ASP A 181 -1.62 -26.34 -3.43
C ASP A 181 -1.37 -27.61 -2.61
N GLU A 182 -2.24 -27.89 -1.65
CA GLU A 182 -2.58 -29.26 -1.31
C GLU A 182 -4.09 -29.36 -1.45
N ASP A 183 -4.50 -30.40 -2.16
CA ASP A 183 -5.82 -30.65 -2.66
C ASP A 183 -6.92 -30.44 -1.62
N ALA A 184 -7.96 -29.71 -2.03
CA ALA A 184 -9.27 -29.77 -1.40
C ALA A 184 -9.86 -31.17 -1.66
N GLY A 185 -9.39 -32.17 -0.90
CA GLY A 185 -9.84 -33.55 -1.02
C GLY A 185 -9.31 -34.40 0.13
N GLY A 186 -9.97 -34.33 1.29
CA GLY A 186 -9.73 -35.29 2.37
C GLY A 186 -10.02 -34.77 3.77
N ASP A 187 -11.25 -35.02 4.23
CA ASP A 187 -11.60 -35.37 5.61
C ASP A 187 -10.84 -34.69 6.75
N GLY A 188 -11.08 -33.38 6.96
CA GLY A 188 -11.28 -32.72 8.27
C GLY A 188 -10.34 -32.98 9.47
N LYS A 189 -9.23 -33.70 9.32
CA LYS A 189 -8.29 -34.08 10.38
C LYS A 189 -6.93 -34.44 9.78
N SER A 190 -6.09 -33.44 9.52
CA SER A 190 -4.65 -33.64 9.62
C SER A 190 -3.97 -32.35 10.04
N ASN A 191 -3.60 -32.37 11.31
CA ASN A 191 -2.75 -31.44 12.02
C ASN A 191 -1.37 -31.38 11.31
N ALA A 192 -0.79 -30.18 11.20
CA ALA A 192 0.57 -29.93 10.68
C ALA A 192 0.83 -30.38 9.23
N GLY A 193 0.64 -29.46 8.28
CA GLY A 193 1.19 -29.60 6.93
C GLY A 193 2.69 -29.92 7.00
N GLY A 194 3.12 -30.94 6.26
CA GLY A 194 4.46 -31.52 6.34
C GLY A 194 5.60 -30.55 6.02
N GLU A 195 6.82 -31.06 6.02
CA GLU A 195 8.06 -30.27 5.86
C GLU A 195 8.03 -29.32 4.64
N ALA A 196 7.45 -29.75 3.51
CA ALA A 196 7.29 -28.92 2.32
C ALA A 196 6.34 -27.72 2.50
N GLY A 197 5.25 -27.90 3.26
CA GLY A 197 4.35 -26.80 3.61
C GLY A 197 5.01 -25.81 4.56
N ARG A 198 5.87 -26.29 5.47
CA ARG A 198 6.68 -25.46 6.35
C ARG A 198 7.73 -24.66 5.57
N GLU A 199 8.47 -25.30 4.67
CA GLU A 199 9.51 -24.62 3.88
C GLU A 199 8.92 -23.47 3.08
N LYS A 200 7.79 -23.72 2.41
CA LYS A 200 7.04 -22.65 1.76
C LYS A 200 6.80 -21.57 2.80
N ARG A 201 6.15 -21.85 3.94
CA ARG A 201 5.95 -20.92 5.10
C ARG A 201 7.17 -20.22 5.68
N GLU A 202 8.36 -20.65 5.35
CA GLU A 202 9.52 -19.87 5.70
C GLU A 202 9.77 -18.82 4.62
N VAL A 203 9.79 -19.23 3.35
CA VAL A 203 10.18 -18.41 2.21
C VAL A 203 9.36 -17.12 2.05
N TRP A 204 8.03 -17.15 2.10
CA TRP A 204 7.23 -15.91 1.97
C TRP A 204 7.36 -15.01 3.18
N PHE A 205 7.48 -15.57 4.39
CA PHE A 205 7.66 -14.74 5.58
C PHE A 205 9.01 -14.03 5.50
N GLU A 206 10.05 -14.75 5.10
CA GLU A 206 11.36 -14.16 4.85
C GLU A 206 11.32 -13.13 3.71
N ASN A 207 10.57 -13.38 2.63
CA ASN A 207 10.38 -12.38 1.56
C ASN A 207 9.64 -11.13 2.04
N LEU A 208 8.63 -11.28 2.90
CA LEU A 208 7.95 -10.15 3.54
C LEU A 208 8.90 -9.37 4.45
N VAL A 209 9.69 -10.07 5.27
CA VAL A 209 10.69 -9.47 6.17
C VAL A 209 11.76 -8.73 5.37
N ARG A 210 12.23 -9.29 4.25
CA ARG A 210 13.18 -8.63 3.33
C ARG A 210 12.62 -7.34 2.73
N GLY A 211 11.30 -7.23 2.60
CA GLY A 211 10.61 -6.02 2.16
C GLY A 211 10.52 -4.92 3.22
N GLN A 212 10.87 -5.21 4.48
CA GLN A 212 10.87 -4.20 5.54
C GLN A 212 12.06 -3.25 5.38
N SER A 213 11.78 -1.94 5.45
CA SER A 213 12.77 -0.88 5.47
C SER A 213 12.88 -0.25 6.87
N ALA A 214 14.02 0.37 7.15
CA ALA A 214 14.14 1.22 8.32
C ALA A 214 13.22 2.43 8.16
N ARG A 215 12.46 2.77 9.20
CA ARG A 215 11.67 4.01 9.22
C ARG A 215 12.20 4.96 10.26
N ARG A 216 12.05 6.26 10.04
CA ARG A 216 12.36 7.24 11.07
C ARG A 216 11.13 7.48 11.95
N ARG A 217 11.33 7.72 13.25
CA ARG A 217 10.26 8.13 14.17
C ARG A 217 10.16 9.65 14.23
N ASN A 218 8.99 10.16 14.62
CA ASN A 218 8.73 11.58 14.85
C ASN A 218 8.83 12.44 13.57
N THR A 219 8.59 11.82 12.42
CA THR A 219 8.65 12.44 11.09
C THR A 219 7.30 12.54 10.40
N ASP A 220 6.22 12.21 11.10
CA ASP A 220 4.88 12.05 10.53
C ASP A 220 4.42 13.30 9.75
N ALA A 221 4.66 14.50 10.26
CA ALA A 221 4.31 15.73 9.57
C ALA A 221 5.11 15.94 8.26
N VAL A 222 6.35 15.48 8.20
CA VAL A 222 7.17 15.54 6.98
C VAL A 222 6.66 14.51 5.97
N GLU A 223 6.46 13.27 6.40
CA GLU A 223 5.98 12.19 5.53
C GLU A 223 4.59 12.50 4.98
N ALA A 224 3.70 13.06 5.81
CA ALA A 224 2.37 13.51 5.40
C ALA A 224 2.42 14.65 4.37
N ARG A 225 3.38 15.59 4.48
CA ARG A 225 3.57 16.62 3.44
C ARG A 225 3.95 16.01 2.09
N GLY A 226 4.82 15.01 2.08
CA GLY A 226 5.16 14.29 0.85
C GLY A 226 3.94 13.60 0.21
N ILE A 227 3.05 13.02 1.02
CA ILE A 227 1.78 12.45 0.54
C ILE A 227 0.84 13.55 0.02
N ARG A 228 0.73 14.68 0.72
CA ARG A 228 -0.07 15.85 0.28
C ARG A 228 0.40 16.34 -1.09
N ASP A 229 1.71 16.48 -1.29
CA ASP A 229 2.27 16.91 -2.58
C ASP A 229 1.93 15.91 -3.69
N ALA A 230 2.00 14.60 -3.40
CA ALA A 230 1.60 13.57 -4.36
C ALA A 230 0.11 13.67 -4.74
N ILE A 231 -0.79 13.89 -3.77
CA ILE A 231 -2.21 14.12 -4.02
C ILE A 231 -2.40 15.37 -4.90
N GLY A 232 -1.74 16.47 -4.58
CA GLY A 232 -1.80 17.72 -5.35
C GLY A 232 -1.36 17.54 -6.81
N MET A 233 -0.28 16.77 -7.03
CA MET A 233 0.23 16.47 -8.38
C MET A 233 -0.67 15.50 -9.17
N ILE A 234 -1.26 14.50 -8.50
CA ILE A 234 -2.18 13.54 -9.13
C ILE A 234 -3.52 14.22 -9.46
N GLY A 235 -3.98 15.14 -8.60
CA GLY A 235 -5.31 15.70 -8.66
C GLY A 235 -6.36 14.73 -8.10
N ARG A 236 -7.57 14.77 -8.67
CA ARG A 236 -8.69 13.96 -8.16
C ARG A 236 -8.36 12.46 -8.19
N CYS A 237 -8.43 11.78 -7.04
CA CYS A 237 -8.04 10.37 -6.91
C CYS A 237 -8.82 9.62 -5.82
N TRP A 238 -8.63 8.30 -5.79
CA TRP A 238 -8.91 7.45 -4.64
C TRP A 238 -7.61 7.10 -3.93
N ILE A 239 -7.68 6.89 -2.61
CA ILE A 239 -6.55 6.46 -1.79
C ILE A 239 -6.79 5.05 -1.26
N VAL A 240 -5.76 4.22 -1.31
CA VAL A 240 -5.65 2.95 -0.58
C VAL A 240 -4.37 3.00 0.25
N ALA A 241 -4.49 3.06 1.57
CA ALA A 241 -3.35 3.24 2.45
C ALA A 241 -3.33 2.17 3.54
N HIS A 242 -2.14 1.78 3.96
CA HIS A 242 -1.94 0.69 4.93
C HIS A 242 -1.24 1.19 6.20
N SER A 243 -1.68 0.74 7.38
CA SER A 243 -0.97 0.87 8.66
C SER A 243 -0.54 2.33 8.93
N HIS A 244 0.72 2.58 9.30
CA HIS A 244 1.23 3.95 9.51
C HIS A 244 0.96 4.88 8.30
N GLY A 245 1.06 4.38 7.06
CA GLY A 245 0.74 5.15 5.87
C GLY A 245 -0.72 5.59 5.79
N ALA A 246 -1.64 4.83 6.38
CA ALA A 246 -3.03 5.24 6.52
C ALA A 246 -3.21 6.41 7.50
N ALA A 247 -2.47 6.40 8.62
CA ALA A 247 -2.45 7.55 9.54
C ALA A 247 -1.82 8.79 8.87
N LEU A 248 -0.73 8.60 8.12
CA LEU A 248 -0.10 9.69 7.37
C LEU A 248 -1.00 10.24 6.26
N ALA A 249 -1.79 9.39 5.59
CA ALA A 249 -2.76 9.83 4.60
C ALA A 249 -3.86 10.69 5.25
N LEU A 250 -4.36 10.28 6.43
CA LEU A 250 -5.31 11.10 7.19
C LEU A 250 -4.72 12.44 7.60
N LEU A 251 -3.47 12.45 8.08
CA LEU A 251 -2.77 13.68 8.43
C LEU A 251 -2.60 14.57 7.20
N ALA A 252 -2.11 14.03 6.09
CA ALA A 252 -1.91 14.73 4.82
C ALA A 252 -3.19 15.42 4.32
N MET A 253 -4.33 14.72 4.43
CA MET A 253 -5.64 15.26 4.05
C MET A 253 -6.13 16.38 4.97
N ARG A 254 -5.64 16.47 6.21
CA ARG A 254 -6.01 17.49 7.19
C ARG A 254 -5.08 18.71 7.24
N MET A 255 -3.88 18.63 6.68
CA MET A 255 -2.87 19.69 6.85
C MET A 255 -3.32 21.07 6.34
N ASP A 256 -4.27 21.14 5.40
CA ASP A 256 -4.84 22.41 4.92
C ASP A 256 -5.85 23.04 5.88
N GLU A 257 -6.40 22.27 6.84
CA GLU A 257 -7.38 22.75 7.82
C GLU A 257 -6.70 23.48 9.00
N GLU A 258 -5.41 23.19 9.27
CA GLU A 258 -4.65 23.73 10.41
C GLU A 258 -3.61 24.80 10.02
N GLN A 259 -3.20 24.91 8.75
CA GLN A 259 -2.15 25.85 8.32
C GLN A 259 -2.60 27.30 8.06
N VAL A 260 -3.91 27.59 8.13
CA VAL A 260 -4.39 28.99 8.05
C VAL A 260 -3.91 29.83 9.25
N GLU A 261 -3.52 29.21 10.38
CA GLU A 261 -3.07 29.94 11.57
C GLU A 261 -1.54 30.04 11.75
N THR A 262 -0.73 29.13 11.19
CA THR A 262 0.70 29.00 11.53
C THR A 262 1.70 29.69 10.57
N GLU A 263 1.28 30.11 9.37
CA GLU A 263 2.19 30.85 8.45
C GLU A 263 2.60 32.25 8.95
N SER A 264 1.90 32.78 9.96
CA SER A 264 2.29 34.03 10.64
C SER A 264 3.61 33.90 11.42
N GLU A 265 3.92 32.70 11.94
CA GLU A 265 5.07 32.48 12.84
C GLU A 265 6.36 32.07 12.12
N LEU A 266 6.26 31.41 10.96
CA LEU A 266 7.41 30.96 10.16
C LEU A 266 8.17 32.09 9.44
N ARG A 267 7.61 33.30 9.37
CA ARG A 267 8.32 34.48 8.85
C ARG A 267 9.45 34.98 9.76
N GLY A 268 9.62 34.42 10.95
CA GLY A 268 10.66 34.79 11.91
C GLY A 268 11.97 33.99 11.85
N SER A 269 12.05 32.90 11.08
CA SER A 269 13.27 32.07 11.00
C SER A 269 14.16 32.47 9.82
N THR A 270 15.39 32.89 10.11
CA THR A 270 16.39 33.40 9.16
C THR A 270 17.05 32.32 8.28
N LEU A 271 16.53 31.10 8.26
CA LEU A 271 16.90 30.10 7.25
C LEU A 271 16.03 30.28 6.00
N SER A 272 16.47 31.20 5.14
CA SER A 272 15.90 31.47 3.81
C SER A 272 16.02 30.25 2.90
N GLY A 273 15.09 29.31 3.05
CA GLY A 273 14.81 28.29 2.05
C GLY A 273 13.68 28.77 1.15
N THR A 274 13.91 28.84 -0.17
CA THR A 274 12.83 29.08 -1.13
C THR A 274 11.94 27.84 -1.17
N VAL A 275 10.75 27.93 -0.56
CA VAL A 275 9.68 26.96 -0.79
C VAL A 275 9.26 27.12 -2.25
N THR A 276 9.47 26.08 -3.07
CA THR A 276 9.00 26.11 -4.46
C THR A 276 7.48 25.97 -4.42
N ARG A 277 6.73 26.92 -5.00
CA ARG A 277 5.26 26.90 -4.98
C ARG A 277 4.73 25.54 -5.47
N ILE A 278 3.88 24.92 -4.66
CA ILE A 278 3.31 23.59 -4.89
C ILE A 278 2.06 23.74 -5.78
N PRO A 279 1.88 22.92 -6.83
CA PRO A 279 0.59 22.81 -7.51
C PRO A 279 -0.51 22.42 -6.50
N GLY A 280 -1.47 23.32 -6.25
CA GLY A 280 -2.55 23.09 -5.27
C GLY A 280 -2.54 24.01 -4.04
N GLU A 281 -1.71 25.06 -4.01
CA GLU A 281 -1.80 26.15 -3.02
C GLU A 281 -3.26 26.66 -2.93
N GLY A 282 -3.89 26.53 -1.75
CA GLY A 282 -5.29 26.89 -1.51
C GLY A 282 -6.35 25.83 -1.86
N VAL A 283 -5.96 24.65 -2.36
CA VAL A 283 -6.87 23.52 -2.59
C VAL A 283 -6.86 22.63 -1.35
N ARG A 284 -8.04 22.33 -0.78
CA ARG A 284 -8.12 21.36 0.31
C ARG A 284 -7.92 19.96 -0.24
N MET A 285 -6.96 19.20 0.30
CA MET A 285 -6.68 17.83 -0.18
C MET A 285 -7.93 16.93 -0.17
N ARG A 286 -8.83 17.10 0.81
CA ARG A 286 -10.10 16.35 0.88
C ARG A 286 -11.07 16.64 -0.28
N ASP A 287 -10.90 17.74 -1.00
CA ASP A 287 -11.68 18.03 -2.21
C ASP A 287 -11.12 17.27 -3.45
N LEU A 288 -9.88 16.79 -3.38
CA LEU A 288 -9.25 15.95 -4.41
C LEU A 288 -9.46 14.46 -4.14
N VAL A 289 -9.64 14.06 -2.88
CA VAL A 289 -9.83 12.65 -2.51
C VAL A 289 -11.32 12.32 -2.45
N GLU A 290 -11.82 11.53 -3.41
CA GLU A 290 -13.24 11.13 -3.41
C GLU A 290 -13.51 9.98 -2.44
N LYS A 291 -12.58 9.03 -2.36
CA LYS A 291 -12.67 7.85 -1.49
C LYS A 291 -11.31 7.49 -0.92
N ALA A 292 -11.28 7.16 0.37
CA ALA A 292 -10.10 6.66 1.04
C ALA A 292 -10.40 5.32 1.74
N VAL A 293 -9.59 4.31 1.43
CA VAL A 293 -9.60 3.00 2.10
C VAL A 293 -8.35 2.92 2.96
N LEU A 294 -8.54 2.78 4.26
CA LEU A 294 -7.46 2.69 5.25
C LEU A 294 -7.44 1.28 5.85
N ILE A 295 -6.39 0.53 5.54
CA ILE A 295 -6.22 -0.84 5.99
C ILE A 295 -5.44 -0.80 7.29
N GLU A 296 -6.08 -1.26 8.36
CA GLU A 296 -5.52 -1.37 9.70
C GLU A 296 -4.71 -0.14 10.15
N PRO A 297 -5.28 1.07 10.07
CA PRO A 297 -4.60 2.26 10.54
C PRO A 297 -4.31 2.13 12.04
N PRO A 298 -3.15 2.60 12.55
CA PRO A 298 -2.90 2.64 13.97
C PRO A 298 -3.88 3.60 14.67
N GLY A 299 -4.01 3.45 16.00
CA GLY A 299 -4.73 4.42 16.83
C GLY A 299 -4.01 5.78 16.82
N PRO A 300 -4.70 6.89 17.11
CA PRO A 300 -4.07 8.21 17.12
C PRO A 300 -3.33 8.39 18.45
N PRO A 301 -2.59 9.51 18.63
CA PRO A 301 -2.36 10.08 19.95
C PRO A 301 -3.69 10.22 20.73
N PRO A 302 -3.69 10.19 22.08
CA PRO A 302 -4.88 10.04 22.94
C PRO A 302 -6.04 11.05 22.76
N ASP A 303 -5.85 12.10 21.97
CA ASP A 303 -6.54 13.38 22.07
C ASP A 303 -7.06 13.93 20.72
N GLN A 304 -6.96 13.17 19.62
CA GLN A 304 -7.51 13.58 18.32
C GLN A 304 -8.57 12.59 17.77
N PRO A 305 -9.61 13.10 17.08
CA PRO A 305 -10.56 12.22 16.41
C PRO A 305 -9.85 11.44 15.31
N LEU A 306 -10.07 10.13 15.34
CA LEU A 306 -9.38 9.15 14.53
C LEU A 306 -9.51 9.44 13.05
N TRP A 307 -10.75 9.62 12.62
CA TRP A 307 -11.09 9.95 11.25
C TRP A 307 -11.68 11.35 11.12
N GLY A 308 -12.44 11.81 12.12
CA GLY A 308 -12.95 13.18 12.22
C GLY A 308 -14.07 13.47 11.22
N LYS A 309 -14.66 14.68 11.31
CA LYS A 309 -15.74 15.09 10.39
C LYS A 309 -15.19 15.25 8.97
N GLN A 310 -15.77 14.51 8.02
CA GLN A 310 -15.42 14.59 6.60
C GLN A 310 -16.33 15.57 5.86
N PRO A 311 -15.85 16.17 4.76
CA PRO A 311 -16.76 16.82 3.82
C PRO A 311 -17.69 15.76 3.20
N GLU A 312 -18.91 16.17 2.85
CA GLU A 312 -19.91 15.27 2.26
C GLU A 312 -19.45 14.61 0.94
N THR A 313 -18.47 15.22 0.29
CA THR A 313 -17.88 14.78 -0.98
C THR A 313 -16.89 13.63 -0.86
N MET A 314 -16.43 13.30 0.35
CA MET A 314 -15.43 12.27 0.59
C MET A 314 -16.02 11.12 1.40
N LYS A 315 -15.71 9.88 1.00
CA LYS A 315 -16.09 8.67 1.75
C LYS A 315 -14.87 7.96 2.31
N GLY A 316 -15.02 7.43 3.52
CA GLY A 316 -13.99 6.68 4.23
C GLY A 316 -14.40 5.25 4.52
N LEU A 317 -13.51 4.30 4.21
CA LEU A 317 -13.62 2.91 4.63
C LEU A 317 -12.37 2.54 5.44
N ILE A 318 -12.57 1.92 6.59
CA ILE A 318 -11.51 1.30 7.36
C ILE A 318 -11.66 -0.22 7.25
N VAL A 319 -10.58 -0.91 6.91
CA VAL A 319 -10.57 -2.36 6.72
C VAL A 319 -9.75 -3.02 7.81
N TRP A 320 -10.32 -4.05 8.43
CA TRP A 320 -9.73 -4.81 9.52
C TRP A 320 -9.67 -6.30 9.17
N GLY A 321 -8.51 -6.93 9.35
CA GLY A 321 -8.29 -8.37 9.23
C GLY A 321 -8.84 -9.16 10.41
N ASP A 322 -8.22 -10.30 10.69
CA ASP A 322 -8.63 -11.21 11.76
C ASP A 322 -7.67 -11.15 12.96
N TYR A 323 -7.97 -11.92 14.01
CA TYR A 323 -7.14 -12.09 15.22
C TYR A 323 -6.92 -10.81 16.02
N LEU A 324 -7.87 -9.86 15.93
CA LEU A 324 -7.80 -8.56 16.59
C LEU A 324 -8.15 -8.66 18.08
N LYS A 325 -9.17 -9.45 18.41
CA LYS A 325 -9.70 -9.57 19.77
C LYS A 325 -8.65 -10.16 20.71
N GLY A 326 -8.39 -9.47 21.82
CA GLY A 326 -7.39 -9.88 22.82
C GLY A 326 -5.94 -9.60 22.43
N HIS A 327 -5.67 -9.12 21.22
CA HIS A 327 -4.34 -8.65 20.85
C HIS A 327 -4.01 -7.35 21.58
N LYS A 328 -2.85 -7.28 22.24
CA LYS A 328 -2.44 -6.19 23.16
C LYS A 328 -2.58 -4.77 22.57
N ILE A 329 -2.31 -4.62 21.27
CA ILE A 329 -2.37 -3.34 20.55
C ILE A 329 -3.68 -3.23 19.74
N TRP A 330 -3.85 -4.10 18.76
CA TRP A 330 -4.95 -4.03 17.79
C TRP A 330 -6.36 -4.06 18.38
N ASP A 331 -6.60 -4.78 19.49
CA ASP A 331 -7.92 -4.78 20.13
C ASP A 331 -8.35 -3.37 20.58
N LEU A 332 -7.41 -2.62 21.15
CA LEU A 332 -7.65 -1.25 21.60
C LEU A 332 -7.83 -0.29 20.42
N VAL A 333 -7.03 -0.45 19.38
CA VAL A 333 -7.09 0.40 18.17
C VAL A 333 -8.44 0.25 17.48
N VAL A 334 -8.88 -0.98 17.22
CA VAL A 334 -10.16 -1.27 16.55
C VAL A 334 -11.31 -0.70 17.37
N LYS A 335 -11.34 -0.95 18.69
CA LYS A 335 -12.36 -0.38 19.60
C LYS A 335 -12.39 1.14 19.55
N GLY A 336 -11.23 1.78 19.41
CA GLY A 336 -11.12 3.23 19.22
C GLY A 336 -11.86 3.72 17.97
N TYR A 337 -11.61 3.10 16.82
CA TYR A 337 -12.26 3.46 15.55
C TYR A 337 -13.76 3.16 15.54
N MET A 338 -14.18 2.04 16.12
CA MET A 338 -15.61 1.71 16.25
C MET A 338 -16.34 2.73 17.13
N ARG A 339 -15.69 3.22 18.19
CA ARG A 339 -16.25 4.25 19.08
C ARG A 339 -16.28 5.64 18.43
N ASP A 340 -15.26 6.00 17.65
CA ASP A 340 -15.22 7.27 16.91
C ASP A 340 -16.37 7.35 15.90
N GLY A 341 -16.64 6.26 15.18
CA GLY A 341 -17.84 6.09 14.36
C GLY A 341 -17.94 7.03 13.15
N THR A 342 -16.89 7.80 12.83
CA THR A 342 -16.93 8.77 11.72
C THR A 342 -16.58 8.17 10.35
N ALA A 343 -16.12 6.91 10.31
CA ALA A 343 -15.86 6.17 9.08
C ALA A 343 -16.64 4.83 9.06
N GLU A 344 -16.94 4.36 7.84
CA GLU A 344 -17.44 3.00 7.64
C GLU A 344 -16.33 2.01 8.01
N ASN A 345 -16.67 0.95 8.74
CA ASN A 345 -15.73 -0.08 9.14
C ASN A 345 -16.12 -1.42 8.50
N LEU A 346 -15.15 -2.06 7.85
CA LEU A 346 -15.23 -3.39 7.29
C LEU A 346 -14.36 -4.34 8.10
N LEU A 347 -14.98 -5.16 8.95
CA LEU A 347 -14.33 -6.30 9.56
C LEU A 347 -14.44 -7.48 8.61
N LEU A 348 -13.31 -7.93 8.04
CA LEU A 348 -13.29 -9.06 7.12
C LEU A 348 -13.95 -10.33 7.71
N PRO A 349 -13.74 -10.68 9.00
CA PRO A 349 -14.37 -11.87 9.58
C PRO A 349 -15.90 -11.82 9.61
N GLU A 350 -16.50 -10.63 9.73
CA GLU A 350 -17.96 -10.45 9.69
C GLU A 350 -18.54 -10.66 8.29
N ARG A 351 -17.71 -10.61 7.25
CA ARG A 351 -18.04 -10.97 5.87
C ARG A 351 -17.74 -12.44 5.54
N GLY A 352 -17.37 -13.24 6.53
CA GLY A 352 -16.91 -14.62 6.32
C GLY A 352 -15.51 -14.72 5.73
N ILE A 353 -14.79 -13.60 5.59
CA ILE A 353 -13.41 -13.55 5.12
C ILE A 353 -12.50 -13.62 6.36
N ARG A 354 -12.04 -14.82 6.69
CA ARG A 354 -11.33 -15.11 7.94
C ARG A 354 -9.86 -15.41 7.71
N GLY A 355 -9.05 -15.31 8.76
CA GLY A 355 -7.64 -15.69 8.73
C GLY A 355 -6.66 -14.60 8.27
N ASN A 356 -7.16 -13.41 7.90
CA ASN A 356 -6.31 -12.33 7.40
C ASN A 356 -5.36 -11.77 8.46
N SER A 357 -4.10 -11.57 8.06
CA SER A 357 -3.06 -10.93 8.85
C SER A 357 -3.20 -9.39 8.84
N HIS A 358 -2.19 -8.69 9.35
CA HIS A 358 -2.06 -7.24 9.13
C HIS A 358 -1.85 -6.87 7.66
N PHE A 359 -1.44 -7.83 6.82
CA PHE A 359 -1.15 -7.64 5.40
C PHE A 359 -2.18 -8.35 4.51
N PRO A 360 -3.48 -7.99 4.56
CA PRO A 360 -4.48 -8.64 3.73
C PRO A 360 -4.24 -8.48 2.22
N MET A 361 -3.40 -7.51 1.82
CA MET A 361 -2.94 -7.36 0.43
C MET A 361 -1.90 -8.40 -0.01
N CYS A 362 -1.20 -9.02 0.94
CA CYS A 362 -0.19 -10.05 0.68
C CYS A 362 -0.72 -11.46 0.98
N ASP A 363 -1.76 -11.59 1.80
CA ASP A 363 -2.34 -12.86 2.20
C ASP A 363 -2.82 -13.72 1.00
N LYS A 364 -3.00 -15.03 1.20
CA LYS A 364 -3.37 -15.97 0.13
C LYS A 364 -4.71 -15.62 -0.52
N ASN A 365 -5.66 -15.11 0.26
CA ASN A 365 -6.99 -14.65 -0.18
C ASN A 365 -7.02 -13.15 -0.54
N SER A 366 -5.87 -12.53 -0.83
CA SER A 366 -5.79 -11.08 -1.09
C SER A 366 -6.66 -10.61 -2.26
N ASP A 367 -6.95 -11.47 -3.22
CA ASP A 367 -7.86 -11.22 -4.33
C ASP A 367 -9.32 -11.11 -3.88
N VAL A 368 -9.75 -11.94 -2.92
CA VAL A 368 -11.07 -11.87 -2.29
C VAL A 368 -11.21 -10.55 -1.53
N VAL A 369 -10.20 -10.19 -0.73
CA VAL A 369 -10.20 -8.90 -0.01
C VAL A 369 -10.22 -7.72 -0.97
N TRP A 370 -9.44 -7.78 -2.07
CA TRP A 370 -9.47 -6.74 -3.10
C TRP A 370 -10.85 -6.60 -3.73
N ALA A 371 -11.56 -7.70 -3.97
CA ALA A 371 -12.89 -7.65 -4.56
C ALA A 371 -13.89 -6.86 -3.68
N GLU A 372 -13.86 -7.06 -2.35
CA GLU A 372 -14.66 -6.29 -1.39
C GLU A 372 -14.30 -4.79 -1.43
N ILE A 373 -13.00 -4.48 -1.33
CA ILE A 373 -12.51 -3.10 -1.33
C ILE A 373 -12.83 -2.40 -2.67
N TYR A 374 -12.57 -3.08 -3.78
CA TYR A 374 -12.81 -2.54 -5.12
C TYR A 374 -14.30 -2.37 -5.40
N GLY A 375 -15.16 -3.28 -4.92
CA GLY A 375 -16.61 -3.14 -5.01
C GLY A 375 -17.09 -1.84 -4.34
N TRP A 376 -16.60 -1.58 -3.13
CA TRP A 376 -16.89 -0.34 -2.39
C TRP A 376 -16.33 0.92 -3.11
N LEU A 377 -15.10 0.85 -3.61
CA LEU A 377 -14.46 1.93 -4.38
C LEU A 377 -15.22 2.24 -5.68
N ALA A 378 -15.59 1.24 -6.46
CA ALA A 378 -16.26 1.40 -7.74
C ALA A 378 -17.74 1.82 -7.64
N GLY A 379 -18.32 1.85 -6.43
CA GLY A 379 -19.73 2.16 -6.25
C GLY A 379 -20.66 1.05 -6.73
N GLY A 380 -20.13 -0.18 -6.89
CA GLY A 380 -20.97 -1.36 -6.81
C GLY A 380 -21.65 -1.36 -5.44
N GLN A 381 -22.90 -1.82 -5.37
CA GLN A 381 -23.67 -1.86 -4.13
C GLN A 381 -22.76 -2.30 -2.97
N GLY A 382 -22.47 -1.41 -2.02
CA GLY A 382 -22.28 -1.84 -0.64
C GLY A 382 -23.57 -2.58 -0.32
N MET A 383 -23.52 -3.91 -0.41
CA MET A 383 -24.71 -4.74 -0.45
C MET A 383 -25.56 -4.45 0.79
N LYS A 384 -26.85 -4.24 0.53
CA LYS A 384 -27.88 -3.98 1.52
C LYS A 384 -27.79 -5.03 2.63
N HIS A 385 -27.79 -4.56 3.88
CA HIS A 385 -28.32 -5.19 5.08
C HIS A 385 -28.56 -6.70 5.03
N GLY A 386 -27.77 -7.43 5.83
CA GLY A 386 -28.00 -8.84 6.11
C GLY A 386 -27.72 -9.18 7.57
N MET A 387 -28.37 -8.47 8.49
CA MET A 387 -28.54 -8.95 9.87
C MET A 387 -29.64 -10.03 9.82
N ARG A 388 -29.27 -11.26 10.13
CA ARG A 388 -30.15 -12.25 10.77
C ARG A 388 -29.36 -13.06 11.77
#